data_AF-A0A957G300-F1
#
_entry.id   AF-A0A957G300-F1
#
_cell.length_a   1.000
_cell.length_b   1.000
_cell.length_c   1.000
_cell.angle_alpha   90.00
_cell.angle_beta   90.00
_cell.angle_gamma   90.00
#
_symmetry.space_group_name_H-M   'P 1'
#
loop_
_entity.id
_entity.type
_entity.pdbx_description
1 polymer ?
#
loop_
_entity_poly.entity_id
_entity_poly.type
_entity_poly.pdbx_seq_one_letter_code
_entity_poly.pdbx_strand_id
1 'polypeptide(L)'
;VVTLVELVSCWGVFEWMLWDALERDYIVGVMANSDGHHGRPGAEGAGRADFGIENGLTCVLADSLSRDAVFDALQARHCYGTTGARIWLDFQADGQPMGTVLSGVLAPTNLTGRVVGCGPLEKLELYRGRELVQAVRPAAFGAMATSCHIRVSWQGSRERGRQRRVVWDGEIRLAGNQLKSATLYSFDTLADGIVAQTDDRVQFVSRTTGDRDGLDLVLAEATAGELVFASAVAEIRLLLAELDELTPRRIYDLGGVDMTLAIERYPAALTDCELALAWVAEAPAGQLTAYFLKATQVDGQMAWSSPIYIDNR
;
A
#
# COMPACT_ATOMS: atom_id res chain seq x y z
N VAL A 1 20.65 12.56 16.53
CA VAL A 1 20.63 11.42 15.60
C VAL A 1 19.31 11.48 14.86
N VAL A 2 19.32 11.48 13.53
CA VAL A 2 18.08 11.39 12.73
C VAL A 2 17.66 9.91 12.72
N THR A 3 16.47 9.59 13.20
CA THR A 3 15.93 8.22 13.22
C THR A 3 14.83 8.09 12.18
N LEU A 4 15.21 7.70 10.96
CA LEU A 4 14.28 7.46 9.85
C LEU A 4 14.48 6.05 9.31
N VAL A 5 13.39 5.46 8.82
CA VAL A 5 13.39 4.16 8.15
C VAL A 5 12.96 4.38 6.70
N GLU A 6 13.75 3.84 5.76
CA GLU A 6 13.43 3.86 4.34
C GLU A 6 12.46 2.72 4.00
N LEU A 7 11.29 3.06 3.48
CA LEU A 7 10.27 2.08 3.07
C LEU A 7 10.25 1.79 1.59
N VAL A 8 10.76 2.69 0.76
CA VAL A 8 10.72 2.52 -0.70
C VAL A 8 12.04 2.97 -1.29
N SER A 9 12.52 2.15 -2.23
CA SER A 9 13.57 2.50 -3.19
C SER A 9 13.29 1.80 -4.52
N CYS A 10 14.09 2.05 -5.56
CA CYS A 10 13.99 1.29 -6.81
C CYS A 10 14.22 -0.23 -6.64
N TRP A 11 14.67 -0.68 -5.46
CA TRP A 11 14.81 -2.09 -5.12
C TRP A 11 13.56 -2.76 -4.54
N GLY A 12 12.49 -1.99 -4.29
CA GLY A 12 11.24 -2.52 -3.76
C GLY A 12 10.62 -1.71 -2.61
N VAL A 13 9.59 -2.31 -2.02
CA VAL A 13 8.85 -1.79 -0.86
C VAL A 13 9.16 -2.65 0.37
N PHE A 14 9.51 -2.02 1.49
CA PHE A 14 10.06 -2.67 2.69
C PHE A 14 9.30 -2.32 3.97
N GLU A 15 7.95 -2.40 3.96
CA GLU A 15 7.11 -2.08 5.14
C GLU A 15 7.53 -2.85 6.40
N TRP A 16 8.08 -4.06 6.25
CA TRP A 16 8.63 -4.85 7.34
C TRP A 16 9.70 -4.14 8.16
N MET A 17 10.44 -3.18 7.60
CA MET A 17 11.42 -2.39 8.38
C MET A 17 10.73 -1.46 9.38
N LEU A 18 9.56 -0.89 9.03
CA LEU A 18 8.76 -0.12 9.98
C LEU A 18 8.16 -1.05 11.03
N TRP A 19 7.65 -2.22 10.65
CA TRP A 19 7.13 -3.20 11.62
C TRP A 19 8.20 -3.60 12.63
N ASP A 20 9.38 -3.98 12.17
CA ASP A 20 10.49 -4.37 13.03
C ASP A 20 10.91 -3.22 13.97
N ALA A 21 10.87 -1.96 13.51
CA ALA A 21 11.18 -0.81 14.34
C ALA A 21 10.12 -0.55 15.42
N LEU A 22 8.83 -0.61 15.04
CA LEU A 22 7.72 -0.39 15.97
C LEU A 22 7.60 -1.51 17.01
N GLU A 23 7.80 -2.78 16.62
CA GLU A 23 7.81 -3.94 17.54
C GLU A 23 8.95 -3.89 18.57
N ARG A 24 9.95 -3.03 18.35
CA ARG A 24 11.09 -2.79 19.26
C ARG A 24 10.98 -1.47 20.02
N ASP A 25 9.82 -0.81 19.99
CA ASP A 25 9.59 0.49 20.60
C ASP A 25 10.54 1.59 20.12
N TYR A 26 11.05 1.49 18.89
CA TYR A 26 11.88 2.53 18.30
C TYR A 26 11.02 3.71 17.82
N ILE A 27 11.49 4.92 18.13
CA ILE A 27 10.91 6.17 17.66
C ILE A 27 11.59 6.54 16.33
N VAL A 28 10.90 6.28 15.23
CA VAL A 28 11.38 6.44 13.85
C VAL A 28 10.39 7.25 13.02
N GLY A 29 10.89 7.96 12.02
CA GLY A 29 10.06 8.52 10.95
C GLY A 29 10.15 7.66 9.70
N VAL A 30 9.30 7.97 8.72
CA VAL A 30 9.25 7.27 7.45
C VAL A 30 9.87 8.13 6.36
N MET A 31 10.68 7.49 5.53
CA MET A 31 11.21 8.07 4.30
C MET A 31 11.15 7.09 3.14
N ALA A 32 11.27 7.63 1.93
CA ALA A 32 11.28 6.89 0.68
C ALA A 32 12.23 7.61 -0.29
N ASN A 33 13.16 6.88 -0.90
CA ASN A 33 14.21 7.46 -1.71
C ASN A 33 14.36 6.72 -3.04
N SER A 34 15.33 7.12 -3.85
CA SER A 34 15.61 6.41 -5.11
C SER A 34 16.50 5.20 -4.94
N ASP A 35 17.60 5.33 -4.20
CA ASP A 35 18.75 4.42 -4.30
C ASP A 35 19.18 4.15 -5.76
N GLY A 36 18.95 5.16 -6.61
CA GLY A 36 19.21 5.09 -8.04
C GLY A 36 20.69 5.27 -8.33
N HIS A 37 21.23 4.41 -9.18
CA HIS A 37 22.65 4.39 -9.55
C HIS A 37 22.89 5.02 -10.93
N HIS A 38 21.94 5.82 -11.43
CA HIS A 38 21.96 6.36 -12.80
C HIS A 38 22.13 7.89 -12.86
N GLY A 39 22.41 8.54 -11.73
CA GLY A 39 22.67 9.98 -11.68
C GLY A 39 21.41 10.83 -11.94
N ARG A 40 20.22 10.29 -11.64
CA ARG A 40 18.92 10.96 -11.77
C ARG A 40 18.19 10.98 -10.42
N PRO A 41 18.56 11.87 -9.49
CA PRO A 41 17.96 11.91 -8.16
C PRO A 41 16.43 12.05 -8.23
N GLY A 42 15.71 11.06 -7.66
CA GLY A 42 14.25 11.07 -7.59
C GLY A 42 13.52 10.78 -8.90
N ALA A 43 14.22 10.27 -9.92
CA ALA A 43 13.65 9.87 -11.22
C ALA A 43 14.32 8.58 -11.73
N GLU A 44 14.21 7.52 -10.94
CA GLU A 44 14.67 6.17 -11.27
C GLU A 44 13.47 5.32 -11.69
N GLY A 45 13.53 4.75 -12.89
CA GLY A 45 12.48 3.91 -13.44
C GLY A 45 12.78 2.43 -13.23
N ALA A 46 11.74 1.60 -13.27
CA ALA A 46 11.88 0.16 -13.18
C ALA A 46 12.50 -0.48 -14.44
N GLY A 47 12.94 -1.73 -14.33
CA GLY A 47 13.28 -2.56 -15.49
C GLY A 47 14.73 -2.49 -16.00
N ARG A 48 15.64 -1.84 -15.27
CA ARG A 48 17.09 -1.91 -15.55
C ARG A 48 17.82 -2.69 -14.46
N ALA A 49 18.35 -3.86 -14.81
CA ALA A 49 19.00 -4.83 -13.90
C ALA A 49 18.05 -5.40 -12.83
N ASP A 50 18.45 -5.38 -11.55
CA ASP A 50 17.69 -5.94 -10.44
C ASP A 50 16.68 -4.94 -9.84
N PHE A 51 16.62 -3.70 -10.32
CA PHE A 51 15.64 -2.70 -9.87
C PHE A 51 14.22 -3.15 -10.24
N GLY A 52 13.41 -3.36 -9.20
CA GLY A 52 12.07 -3.95 -9.32
C GLY A 52 11.01 -2.92 -9.65
N ILE A 53 11.14 -1.70 -9.12
CA ILE A 53 10.07 -0.68 -9.13
C ILE A 53 10.60 0.72 -9.38
N GLU A 54 9.69 1.68 -9.61
CA GLU A 54 10.03 3.11 -9.61
C GLU A 54 10.52 3.60 -8.24
N ASN A 55 11.27 4.71 -8.21
CA ASN A 55 11.77 5.25 -6.94
C ASN A 55 10.67 5.73 -6.00
N GLY A 56 10.98 5.68 -4.71
CA GLY A 56 10.24 6.44 -3.70
C GLY A 56 10.59 7.93 -3.69
N LEU A 57 9.73 8.72 -3.04
CA LEU A 57 10.00 10.13 -2.72
C LEU A 57 9.67 10.45 -1.27
N THR A 58 10.50 11.26 -0.64
CA THR A 58 10.25 11.81 0.70
C THR A 58 9.74 13.23 0.59
N CYS A 59 8.58 13.50 1.19
CA CYS A 59 8.14 14.86 1.44
C CYS A 59 8.61 15.30 2.83
N VAL A 60 9.36 16.40 2.88
CA VAL A 60 9.85 16.98 4.14
C VAL A 60 9.03 18.21 4.48
N LEU A 61 8.41 18.21 5.65
CA LEU A 61 7.56 19.28 6.14
C LEU A 61 8.43 20.35 6.83
N ALA A 62 9.19 21.09 6.01
CA ALA A 62 10.10 22.14 6.47
C ALA A 62 9.49 23.53 6.29
N ASP A 63 9.79 24.44 7.22
CA ASP A 63 9.33 25.84 7.18
C ASP A 63 9.93 26.64 6.01
N SER A 64 11.09 26.19 5.49
CA SER A 64 11.76 26.81 4.35
C SER A 64 12.62 25.81 3.58
N LEU A 65 13.00 26.16 2.35
CA LEU A 65 13.93 25.37 1.52
C LEU A 65 15.41 25.58 1.90
N SER A 66 15.68 25.97 3.16
CA SER A 66 17.04 26.05 3.68
C SER A 66 17.51 24.66 4.14
N ARG A 67 18.82 24.41 4.02
CA ARG A 67 19.43 23.16 4.51
C ARG A 67 19.08 22.90 5.97
N ASP A 68 19.17 23.93 6.80
CA ASP A 68 18.98 23.80 8.25
C ASP A 68 17.51 23.47 8.55
N ALA A 69 16.53 24.15 7.95
CA ALA A 69 15.11 23.83 8.13
C ALA A 69 14.74 22.41 7.64
N VAL A 70 15.31 21.97 6.51
CA VAL A 70 15.11 20.59 6.01
C VAL A 70 15.68 19.57 7.00
N PHE A 71 16.88 19.84 7.53
CA PHE A 71 17.53 18.93 8.47
C PHE A 71 16.80 18.88 9.82
N ASP A 72 16.32 20.01 10.31
CA ASP A 72 15.54 20.11 11.54
C ASP A 72 14.22 19.33 11.42
N ALA A 73 13.51 19.46 10.29
CA ALA A 73 12.29 18.70 10.02
C ALA A 73 12.57 17.18 9.98
N LEU A 74 13.65 16.75 9.33
CA LEU A 74 14.05 15.33 9.31
C LEU A 74 14.44 14.81 10.70
N GLN A 75 15.14 15.60 11.52
CA GLN A 75 15.44 15.24 12.91
C GLN A 75 14.18 15.09 13.75
N ALA A 76 13.18 15.93 13.50
CA ALA A 76 11.87 15.87 14.13
C ALA A 76 10.97 14.78 13.55
N ARG A 77 11.39 14.08 12.48
CA ARG A 77 10.58 13.11 11.71
C ARG A 77 9.33 13.73 11.08
N HIS A 78 9.35 15.03 10.82
CA HIS A 78 8.29 15.75 10.12
C HIS A 78 8.41 15.50 8.62
N CYS A 79 8.17 14.25 8.21
CA CYS A 79 8.26 13.82 6.82
C CYS A 79 7.35 12.60 6.57
N TYR A 80 7.11 12.30 5.30
CA TYR A 80 6.42 11.10 4.87
C TYR A 80 7.01 10.57 3.56
N GLY A 81 6.82 9.28 3.32
CA GLY A 81 7.28 8.60 2.11
C GLY A 81 6.14 8.31 1.14
N THR A 82 6.45 8.30 -0.16
CA THR A 82 5.56 7.82 -1.21
C THR A 82 6.29 6.87 -2.14
N THR A 83 5.54 6.08 -2.92
CA THR A 83 6.07 5.22 -4.00
C THR A 83 6.47 5.99 -5.27
N GLY A 84 6.74 7.30 -5.17
CA GLY A 84 7.13 8.14 -6.29
C GLY A 84 6.04 9.11 -6.74
N ALA A 85 4.77 8.73 -6.59
CA ALA A 85 3.65 9.65 -6.76
C ALA A 85 3.72 10.81 -5.77
N ARG A 86 3.42 12.03 -6.22
CA ARG A 86 3.41 13.25 -5.39
C ARG A 86 2.10 13.39 -4.60
N ILE A 87 1.73 12.32 -3.90
CA ILE A 87 0.57 12.26 -3.01
C ILE A 87 0.82 13.23 -1.86
N TRP A 88 -0.15 14.07 -1.55
CA TRP A 88 -0.11 14.93 -0.37
C TRP A 88 -0.77 14.20 0.80
N LEU A 89 -0.07 14.11 1.94
CA LEU A 89 -0.55 13.44 3.14
C LEU A 89 -0.32 14.33 4.36
N ASP A 90 -1.36 14.49 5.16
CA ASP A 90 -1.35 15.18 6.44
C ASP A 90 -1.87 14.27 7.55
N PHE A 91 -1.18 14.29 8.68
CA PHE A 91 -1.52 13.51 9.86
C PHE A 91 -1.15 14.31 11.11
N GLN A 92 -2.13 14.49 11.99
CA GLN A 92 -1.98 15.30 13.18
C GLN A 92 -2.57 14.62 14.42
N ALA A 93 -2.03 14.98 15.58
CA ALA A 93 -2.55 14.61 16.89
C ALA A 93 -2.69 15.87 17.76
N ASP A 94 -3.93 16.23 18.10
CA ASP A 94 -4.27 17.47 18.80
C ASP A 94 -3.56 18.72 18.19
N GLY A 95 -3.47 18.75 16.86
CA GLY A 95 -2.84 19.83 16.08
C GLY A 95 -1.31 19.74 15.94
N GLN A 96 -0.66 18.74 16.54
CA GLN A 96 0.77 18.47 16.34
C GLN A 96 1.00 17.56 15.13
N PRO A 97 2.01 17.80 14.28
CA PRO A 97 2.21 17.06 13.04
C PRO A 97 2.76 15.64 13.28
N MET A 98 2.68 14.81 12.24
CA MET A 98 3.38 13.53 12.14
C MET A 98 4.86 13.61 12.57
N GLY A 99 5.36 12.54 13.20
CA GLY A 99 6.72 12.49 13.75
C GLY A 99 6.83 12.94 15.22
N THR A 100 5.81 13.63 15.72
CA THR A 100 5.73 14.12 17.11
C THR A 100 5.64 12.97 18.12
N VAL A 101 6.27 13.18 19.28
CA VAL A 101 6.08 12.36 20.49
C VAL A 101 5.31 13.18 21.52
N LEU A 102 4.11 12.73 21.87
CA LEU A 102 3.29 13.29 22.94
C LEU A 102 3.58 12.51 24.22
N SER A 103 4.03 13.18 25.28
CA SER A 103 4.40 12.53 26.55
C SER A 103 3.45 12.90 27.69
N GLY A 104 3.20 11.96 28.59
CA GLY A 104 2.39 12.20 29.80
C GLY A 104 0.94 12.54 29.48
N VAL A 105 0.38 11.90 28.44
CA VAL A 105 -0.96 12.15 27.94
C VAL A 105 -1.98 11.48 28.88
N LEU A 106 -2.77 12.31 29.57
CA LEU A 106 -3.79 11.86 30.54
C LEU A 106 -5.21 11.79 29.96
N ALA A 107 -5.44 12.40 28.80
CA ALA A 107 -6.73 12.43 28.13
C ALA A 107 -6.63 11.75 26.75
N PRO A 108 -7.75 11.27 26.18
CA PRO A 108 -7.74 10.74 24.81
C PRO A 108 -7.23 11.79 23.81
N THR A 109 -6.43 11.35 22.85
CA THR A 109 -5.80 12.21 21.83
C THR A 109 -6.62 12.16 20.54
N ASN A 110 -6.95 13.32 19.97
CA ASN A 110 -7.64 13.36 18.69
C ASN A 110 -6.64 13.24 17.55
N LEU A 111 -6.81 12.20 16.74
CA LEU A 111 -6.04 11.97 15.52
C LEU A 111 -6.87 12.41 14.32
N THR A 112 -6.27 13.20 13.43
CA THR A 112 -6.88 13.59 12.14
C THR A 112 -5.93 13.26 11.01
N GLY A 113 -6.49 12.72 9.93
CA GLY A 113 -5.74 12.35 8.74
C GLY A 113 -6.43 12.85 7.47
N ARG A 114 -5.64 13.35 6.52
CA ARG A 114 -6.13 13.76 5.20
C ARG A 114 -5.12 13.40 4.12
N VAL A 115 -5.60 12.87 3.02
CA VAL A 115 -4.78 12.56 1.84
C VAL A 115 -5.41 13.17 0.60
N VAL A 116 -4.57 13.71 -0.28
CA VAL A 116 -4.94 14.11 -1.64
C VAL A 116 -4.02 13.39 -2.62
N GLY A 117 -4.61 12.50 -3.41
CA GLY A 117 -3.91 11.74 -4.44
C GLY A 117 -3.62 12.55 -5.69
N CYS A 118 -2.65 12.10 -6.48
CA CYS A 118 -2.50 12.52 -7.87
C CYS A 118 -3.46 11.77 -8.83
N GLY A 119 -4.16 10.75 -8.30
CA GLY A 119 -5.26 10.05 -8.94
C GLY A 119 -6.29 9.58 -7.90
N PRO A 120 -7.34 8.85 -8.33
CA PRO A 120 -8.36 8.34 -7.42
C PRO A 120 -7.76 7.45 -6.32
N LEU A 121 -8.31 7.58 -5.12
CA LEU A 121 -7.89 6.84 -3.93
C LEU A 121 -8.72 5.56 -3.78
N GLU A 122 -8.06 4.48 -3.36
CA GLU A 122 -8.73 3.25 -2.95
C GLU A 122 -9.08 3.29 -1.46
N LYS A 123 -8.17 3.83 -0.63
CA LYS A 123 -8.31 3.85 0.83
C LYS A 123 -7.31 4.77 1.54
N LEU A 124 -7.73 5.20 2.72
CA LEU A 124 -6.88 5.79 3.77
C LEU A 124 -7.02 4.94 5.04
N GLU A 125 -5.92 4.42 5.54
CA GLU A 125 -5.84 3.48 6.65
C GLU A 125 -5.06 4.10 7.82
N LEU A 126 -5.60 3.97 9.04
CA LEU A 126 -4.92 4.32 10.29
C LEU A 126 -4.50 3.05 11.00
N TYR A 127 -3.22 2.98 11.32
CA TYR A 127 -2.63 1.87 12.04
C TYR A 127 -2.24 2.28 13.46
N ARG A 128 -2.34 1.34 14.40
CA ARG A 128 -1.77 1.38 15.75
C ARG A 128 -0.72 0.27 15.83
N GLY A 129 0.56 0.63 15.78
CA GLY A 129 1.63 -0.36 15.57
C GLY A 129 1.36 -1.13 14.28
N ARG A 130 1.15 -2.45 14.36
CA ARG A 130 0.82 -3.29 13.20
C ARG A 130 -0.68 -3.52 12.99
N GLU A 131 -1.51 -3.08 13.93
CA GLU A 131 -2.96 -3.26 13.91
C GLU A 131 -3.62 -2.19 13.06
N LEU A 132 -4.46 -2.58 12.10
CA LEU A 132 -5.35 -1.65 11.39
C LEU A 132 -6.53 -1.31 12.30
N VAL A 133 -6.64 -0.05 12.73
CA VAL A 133 -7.69 0.40 13.67
C VAL A 133 -8.83 1.14 12.98
N GLN A 134 -8.57 1.76 11.82
CA GLN A 134 -9.60 2.42 11.02
C GLN A 134 -9.22 2.41 9.55
N ALA A 135 -10.21 2.27 8.67
CA ALA A 135 -10.03 2.40 7.23
C ALA A 135 -11.20 3.18 6.62
N VAL A 136 -10.88 4.18 5.79
CA VAL A 136 -11.86 4.94 5.01
C VAL A 136 -11.65 4.59 3.55
N ARG A 137 -12.75 4.27 2.86
CA ARG A 137 -12.79 4.03 1.41
C ARG A 137 -13.84 4.95 0.77
N PRO A 138 -13.72 5.23 -0.53
CA PRO A 138 -14.78 5.90 -1.29
C PRO A 138 -16.13 5.19 -1.17
N ALA A 139 -17.22 5.96 -1.25
CA ALA A 139 -18.58 5.43 -1.14
C ALA A 139 -18.90 4.38 -2.22
N ALA A 140 -18.18 4.39 -3.35
CA ALA A 140 -18.31 3.42 -4.42
C ALA A 140 -18.06 1.97 -3.94
N PHE A 141 -17.34 1.76 -2.83
CA PHE A 141 -17.15 0.43 -2.22
C PHE A 141 -18.34 -0.07 -1.40
N GLY A 142 -19.41 0.72 -1.23
CA GLY A 142 -20.54 0.37 -0.35
C GLY A 142 -21.62 -0.54 -0.95
N ALA A 143 -21.55 -0.88 -2.24
CA ALA A 143 -22.52 -1.74 -2.91
C ALA A 143 -21.82 -2.67 -3.92
N MET A 144 -21.17 -3.71 -3.41
CA MET A 144 -20.27 -4.54 -4.22
C MET A 144 -20.90 -5.83 -4.72
N ALA A 145 -21.97 -6.36 -4.12
CA ALA A 145 -22.45 -7.72 -4.45
C ALA A 145 -22.92 -7.89 -5.90
N THR A 146 -23.29 -6.80 -6.59
CA THR A 146 -23.69 -6.82 -8.00
C THR A 146 -22.57 -6.36 -8.95
N SER A 147 -21.40 -6.00 -8.43
CA SER A 147 -20.28 -5.61 -9.29
C SER A 147 -19.75 -6.80 -10.07
N CYS A 148 -19.63 -6.61 -11.39
CA CYS A 148 -18.92 -7.52 -12.28
C CYS A 148 -17.43 -7.19 -12.38
N HIS A 149 -16.92 -6.21 -11.62
CA HIS A 149 -15.51 -5.86 -11.60
C HIS A 149 -14.83 -6.60 -10.46
N ILE A 150 -13.74 -7.30 -10.77
CA ILE A 150 -12.92 -8.04 -9.81
C ILE A 150 -11.48 -7.57 -9.92
N ARG A 151 -10.86 -7.20 -8.80
CA ARG A 151 -9.41 -7.02 -8.70
C ARG A 151 -8.79 -8.31 -8.17
N VAL A 152 -7.89 -8.91 -8.95
CA VAL A 152 -7.00 -9.97 -8.48
C VAL A 152 -5.62 -9.37 -8.34
N SER A 153 -5.15 -9.22 -7.10
CA SER A 153 -3.84 -8.60 -6.81
C SER A 153 -2.95 -9.53 -6.01
N TRP A 154 -1.65 -9.44 -6.23
CA TRP A 154 -0.64 -10.17 -5.50
C TRP A 154 0.50 -9.23 -5.13
N GLN A 155 1.19 -9.53 -4.04
CA GLN A 155 2.25 -8.66 -3.53
C GLN A 155 3.31 -9.43 -2.77
N GLY A 156 4.32 -8.70 -2.30
CA GLY A 156 5.26 -9.17 -1.29
C GLY A 156 6.59 -9.61 -1.89
N SER A 157 7.41 -10.24 -1.05
CA SER A 157 8.75 -10.66 -1.40
C SER A 157 9.13 -12.00 -0.76
N ARG A 158 10.08 -12.72 -1.36
CA ARG A 158 10.49 -14.05 -0.85
C ARG A 158 11.19 -13.99 0.50
N GLU A 159 12.00 -12.95 0.71
CA GLU A 159 12.89 -12.83 1.87
C GLU A 159 13.28 -11.37 2.14
N ARG A 160 13.75 -11.10 3.37
CA ARG A 160 14.32 -9.82 3.81
C ARG A 160 15.78 -9.65 3.34
N GLY A 161 16.04 -9.94 2.07
CA GLY A 161 17.40 -10.13 1.53
C GLY A 161 17.55 -9.64 0.09
N ARG A 162 18.64 -9.99 -0.59
CA ARG A 162 18.84 -9.60 -2.01
C ARG A 162 18.04 -10.48 -2.97
N GLN A 163 17.72 -11.72 -2.62
CA GLN A 163 16.98 -12.66 -3.48
C GLN A 163 15.46 -12.53 -3.28
N ARG A 164 15.00 -11.29 -3.06
CA ARG A 164 13.63 -10.97 -2.62
C ARG A 164 12.58 -11.11 -3.73
N ARG A 165 12.98 -11.03 -5.00
CA ARG A 165 12.08 -11.00 -6.14
C ARG A 165 11.21 -12.26 -6.19
N VAL A 166 9.90 -12.08 -6.34
CA VAL A 166 8.94 -13.16 -6.60
C VAL A 166 8.60 -13.16 -8.09
N VAL A 167 8.49 -14.35 -8.68
CA VAL A 167 8.02 -14.52 -10.06
C VAL A 167 6.60 -15.09 -9.98
N TRP A 168 5.64 -14.35 -10.51
CA TRP A 168 4.20 -14.67 -10.44
C TRP A 168 3.63 -15.19 -11.76
N ASP A 169 4.46 -15.27 -12.80
CA ASP A 169 4.09 -15.76 -14.13
C ASP A 169 3.06 -16.90 -14.07
N GLY A 170 1.93 -16.70 -14.75
CA GLY A 170 0.76 -17.53 -14.50
C GLY A 170 -0.45 -17.15 -15.35
N GLU A 171 -1.60 -17.63 -14.91
CA GLU A 171 -2.88 -17.37 -15.55
C GLU A 171 -4.03 -17.22 -14.55
N ILE A 172 -5.02 -16.44 -14.95
CA ILE A 172 -6.35 -16.42 -14.34
C ILE A 172 -7.31 -17.09 -15.31
N ARG A 173 -8.07 -18.07 -14.85
CA ARG A 173 -9.09 -18.80 -15.64
C ARG A 173 -10.47 -18.63 -15.02
N LEU A 174 -11.49 -18.63 -15.86
CA LEU A 174 -12.90 -18.58 -15.47
C LEU A 174 -13.60 -19.86 -15.94
N ALA A 175 -14.34 -20.49 -15.04
CA ALA A 175 -15.23 -21.60 -15.38
C ALA A 175 -16.68 -21.20 -15.12
N GLY A 176 -17.55 -21.26 -16.14
CA GLY A 176 -18.96 -20.88 -15.99
C GLY A 176 -19.22 -19.37 -15.94
N ASN A 177 -18.29 -18.56 -16.44
CA ASN A 177 -18.42 -17.12 -16.65
C ASN A 177 -17.60 -16.72 -17.89
N GLN A 178 -17.70 -15.46 -18.31
CA GLN A 178 -16.90 -14.90 -19.41
C GLN A 178 -16.20 -13.63 -18.96
N LEU A 179 -14.94 -13.49 -19.36
CA LEU A 179 -14.14 -12.29 -19.29
C LEU A 179 -14.57 -11.31 -20.40
N LYS A 180 -14.98 -10.10 -20.01
CA LYS A 180 -15.23 -8.98 -20.93
C LYS A 180 -13.96 -8.18 -21.19
N SER A 181 -13.17 -7.94 -20.15
CA SER A 181 -11.87 -7.28 -20.28
C SER A 181 -10.96 -7.61 -19.10
N ALA A 182 -9.66 -7.47 -19.32
CA ALA A 182 -8.63 -7.47 -18.28
C ALA A 182 -7.68 -6.30 -18.51
N THR A 183 -7.34 -5.59 -17.44
CA THR A 183 -6.39 -4.46 -17.46
C THR A 183 -5.37 -4.62 -16.35
N LEU A 184 -4.16 -4.10 -16.59
CA LEU A 184 -3.08 -4.13 -15.60
C LEU A 184 -3.40 -3.23 -14.42
N TYR A 185 -2.97 -3.65 -13.23
CA TYR A 185 -2.98 -2.87 -12.00
C TYR A 185 -1.57 -2.87 -11.39
N SER A 186 -1.01 -1.67 -11.23
CA SER A 186 0.25 -1.41 -10.50
C SER A 186 1.54 -2.00 -11.09
N PHE A 187 1.53 -2.43 -12.35
CA PHE A 187 2.73 -2.95 -13.03
C PHE A 187 3.80 -1.89 -13.25
N ASP A 188 5.04 -2.18 -12.85
CA ASP A 188 6.17 -1.25 -12.91
C ASP A 188 6.88 -1.19 -14.28
N THR A 189 6.89 -2.29 -15.04
CA THR A 189 7.68 -2.40 -16.27
C THR A 189 6.86 -2.83 -17.47
N LEU A 190 7.29 -2.41 -18.66
CA LEU A 190 6.75 -2.92 -19.93
C LEU A 190 7.16 -4.37 -20.23
N ALA A 191 8.09 -4.95 -19.45
CA ALA A 191 8.46 -6.35 -19.57
C ALA A 191 7.45 -7.28 -18.86
N ASP A 192 6.64 -6.71 -17.98
CA ASP A 192 5.59 -7.39 -17.24
C ASP A 192 4.21 -7.03 -17.83
N GLY A 193 3.22 -7.91 -17.66
CA GLY A 193 1.85 -7.66 -18.08
C GLY A 193 1.14 -8.87 -18.69
N ILE A 194 0.03 -8.60 -19.38
CA ILE A 194 -0.79 -9.62 -20.06
C ILE A 194 -0.08 -10.06 -21.34
N VAL A 195 0.16 -11.36 -21.48
CA VAL A 195 0.79 -11.97 -22.67
C VAL A 195 -0.23 -12.60 -23.62
N ALA A 196 -1.38 -13.03 -23.10
CA ALA A 196 -2.48 -13.56 -23.90
C ALA A 196 -3.82 -13.43 -23.15
N GLN A 197 -4.90 -13.28 -23.90
CA GLN A 197 -6.25 -13.19 -23.36
C GLN A 197 -7.26 -13.88 -24.29
N THR A 198 -8.17 -14.65 -23.70
CA THR A 198 -9.39 -15.20 -24.31
C THR A 198 -10.61 -14.74 -23.51
N ASP A 199 -11.80 -15.23 -23.86
CA ASP A 199 -13.06 -14.93 -23.15
C ASP A 199 -13.19 -15.68 -21.81
N ASP A 200 -12.25 -16.55 -21.46
CA ASP A 200 -12.27 -17.34 -20.23
C ASP A 200 -10.91 -17.38 -19.51
N ARG A 201 -9.88 -16.71 -20.03
CA ARG A 201 -8.53 -16.78 -19.49
C ARG A 201 -7.70 -15.53 -19.79
N VAL A 202 -6.82 -15.19 -18.85
CA VAL A 202 -5.75 -14.21 -19.01
C VAL A 202 -4.44 -14.85 -18.58
N GLN A 203 -3.42 -14.78 -19.44
CA GLN A 203 -2.05 -15.19 -19.10
C GLN A 203 -1.20 -13.95 -18.90
N PHE A 204 -0.31 -13.98 -17.90
CA PHE A 204 0.51 -12.82 -17.53
C PHE A 204 1.91 -13.22 -17.08
N VAL A 205 2.82 -12.26 -17.17
CA VAL A 205 4.16 -12.30 -16.55
C VAL A 205 4.26 -11.16 -15.55
N SER A 206 4.77 -11.42 -14.35
CA SER A 206 4.81 -10.42 -13.27
C SER A 206 5.87 -10.74 -12.23
N ARG A 207 6.46 -9.68 -11.67
CA ARG A 207 7.54 -9.75 -10.69
C ARG A 207 7.31 -8.72 -9.61
N THR A 208 7.29 -9.16 -8.34
CA THR A 208 7.22 -8.24 -7.20
C THR A 208 8.51 -8.27 -6.39
N THR A 209 8.81 -7.15 -5.76
CA THR A 209 9.90 -6.90 -4.81
C THR A 209 9.40 -6.24 -3.52
N GLY A 210 8.25 -6.70 -3.02
CA GLY A 210 7.56 -6.13 -1.85
C GLY A 210 6.42 -5.18 -2.22
N ASP A 211 6.45 -4.64 -3.44
CA ASP A 211 5.35 -3.97 -4.13
C ASP A 211 4.18 -4.94 -4.46
N ARG A 212 3.20 -4.42 -5.20
CA ARG A 212 1.96 -5.09 -5.56
C ARG A 212 1.73 -4.96 -7.05
N ASP A 213 1.28 -6.06 -7.63
CA ASP A 213 0.79 -6.16 -9.01
C ASP A 213 -0.62 -6.75 -9.00
N GLY A 214 -1.33 -6.65 -10.13
CA GLY A 214 -2.57 -7.38 -10.31
C GLY A 214 -3.30 -7.11 -11.61
N LEU A 215 -4.45 -7.72 -11.76
CA LEU A 215 -5.34 -7.54 -12.89
C LEU A 215 -6.71 -7.10 -12.42
N ASP A 216 -7.23 -6.06 -13.07
CA ASP A 216 -8.63 -5.67 -12.98
C ASP A 216 -9.41 -6.36 -14.09
N LEU A 217 -10.37 -7.18 -13.70
CA LEU A 217 -11.18 -8.00 -14.58
C LEU A 217 -12.61 -7.46 -14.61
N VAL A 218 -13.22 -7.46 -15.80
CA VAL A 218 -14.65 -7.24 -15.96
C VAL A 218 -15.27 -8.55 -16.42
N LEU A 219 -16.22 -9.07 -15.68
CA LEU A 219 -16.90 -10.33 -15.95
C LEU A 219 -18.27 -10.11 -16.61
N ALA A 220 -18.82 -11.13 -17.25
CA ALA A 220 -20.17 -11.09 -17.80
C ALA A 220 -21.23 -11.11 -16.69
N GLU A 221 -21.02 -11.94 -15.67
CA GLU A 221 -21.93 -12.14 -14.55
C GLU A 221 -21.21 -11.89 -13.22
N ALA A 222 -21.89 -11.28 -12.26
CA ALA A 222 -21.27 -10.87 -10.99
C ALA A 222 -20.94 -12.05 -10.06
N THR A 223 -21.73 -13.12 -10.08
CA THR A 223 -21.65 -14.21 -9.08
C THR A 223 -21.50 -15.60 -9.69
N ALA A 224 -21.72 -15.75 -11.00
CA ALA A 224 -21.69 -17.05 -11.66
C ALA A 224 -20.24 -17.52 -11.89
N GLY A 225 -20.00 -18.80 -11.65
CA GLY A 225 -18.74 -19.46 -12.00
C GLY A 225 -17.64 -19.40 -10.93
N GLU A 226 -16.50 -19.98 -11.30
CA GLU A 226 -15.28 -20.07 -10.50
C GLU A 226 -14.16 -19.25 -11.15
N LEU A 227 -13.43 -18.50 -10.34
CA LEU A 227 -12.16 -17.87 -10.72
C LEU A 227 -11.01 -18.72 -10.18
N VAL A 228 -10.06 -19.06 -11.06
CA VAL A 228 -8.86 -19.82 -10.73
C VAL A 228 -7.63 -18.98 -11.03
N PHE A 229 -6.90 -18.59 -10.00
CA PHE A 229 -5.54 -18.06 -10.13
C PHE A 229 -4.54 -19.22 -10.09
N ALA A 230 -3.63 -19.31 -11.05
CA ALA A 230 -2.60 -20.34 -11.08
C ALA A 230 -1.24 -19.75 -11.47
N SER A 231 -0.24 -19.96 -10.62
CA SER A 231 1.17 -19.66 -10.89
C SER A 231 2.07 -20.72 -10.23
N ALA A 232 3.37 -20.61 -10.42
CA ALA A 232 4.34 -21.44 -9.68
C ALA A 232 4.33 -21.17 -8.16
N VAL A 233 3.76 -20.04 -7.70
CA VAL A 233 3.66 -19.70 -6.28
C VAL A 233 2.48 -20.41 -5.63
N ALA A 234 1.30 -20.41 -6.28
CA ALA A 234 0.09 -21.01 -5.75
C ALA A 234 -0.96 -21.28 -6.85
N GLU A 235 -1.87 -22.22 -6.56
CA GLU A 235 -3.15 -22.35 -7.26
C GLU A 235 -4.28 -22.06 -6.27
N ILE A 236 -5.08 -21.03 -6.55
CA ILE A 236 -6.19 -20.58 -5.72
C ILE A 236 -7.47 -20.61 -6.54
N ARG A 237 -8.52 -21.17 -5.95
CA ARG A 237 -9.86 -21.29 -6.54
C ARG A 237 -10.86 -20.58 -5.67
N LEU A 238 -11.75 -19.81 -6.27
CA LEU A 238 -12.79 -19.07 -5.57
C LEU A 238 -14.08 -19.11 -6.39
N LEU A 239 -15.17 -19.55 -5.78
CA LEU A 239 -16.49 -19.36 -6.39
C LEU A 239 -16.85 -17.88 -6.29
N LEU A 240 -17.25 -17.25 -7.40
CA LEU A 240 -17.53 -15.80 -7.42
C LEU A 240 -18.69 -15.42 -6.49
N ALA A 241 -19.61 -16.34 -6.23
CA ALA A 241 -20.69 -16.18 -5.26
C ALA A 241 -20.21 -16.07 -3.80
N GLU A 242 -18.97 -16.46 -3.47
CA GLU A 242 -18.39 -16.33 -2.12
C GLU A 242 -17.96 -14.91 -1.77
N LEU A 243 -17.80 -14.06 -2.78
CA LEU A 243 -17.63 -12.63 -2.58
C LEU A 243 -19.04 -12.03 -2.48
N ASP A 244 -19.45 -11.58 -1.31
CA ASP A 244 -20.75 -10.96 -1.08
C ASP A 244 -20.59 -9.56 -0.45
N GLU A 245 -21.68 -8.89 -0.05
CA GLU A 245 -21.58 -7.56 0.58
C GLU A 245 -20.81 -7.58 1.90
N LEU A 246 -20.84 -8.68 2.65
CA LEU A 246 -20.16 -8.78 3.95
C LEU A 246 -18.69 -9.14 3.78
N THR A 247 -18.38 -9.93 2.76
CA THR A 247 -17.04 -10.43 2.48
C THR A 247 -16.68 -10.21 1.01
N PRO A 248 -16.59 -8.95 0.55
CA PRO A 248 -16.32 -8.64 -0.85
C PRO A 248 -14.88 -8.95 -1.26
N ARG A 249 -14.02 -9.34 -0.31
CA ARG A 249 -12.59 -9.61 -0.51
C ARG A 249 -12.18 -10.89 0.20
N ARG A 250 -11.37 -11.71 -0.47
CA ARG A 250 -10.60 -12.82 0.11
C ARG A 250 -9.11 -12.53 -0.01
N ILE A 251 -8.37 -12.81 1.06
CA ILE A 251 -6.91 -12.69 1.10
C ILE A 251 -6.33 -14.06 1.45
N TYR A 252 -5.32 -14.48 0.71
CA TYR A 252 -4.59 -15.73 0.91
C TYR A 252 -3.15 -15.38 1.28
N ASP A 253 -2.71 -15.84 2.45
CA ASP A 253 -1.32 -15.77 2.88
C ASP A 253 -0.53 -16.89 2.19
N LEU A 254 0.53 -16.51 1.47
CA LEU A 254 1.39 -17.39 0.68
C LEU A 254 2.80 -17.51 1.29
N GLY A 255 2.98 -17.02 2.52
CA GLY A 255 4.24 -17.04 3.26
C GLY A 255 5.19 -15.91 2.86
N GLY A 256 6.49 -16.21 2.88
CA GLY A 256 7.52 -15.22 2.58
C GLY A 256 7.43 -13.97 3.48
N VAL A 257 7.68 -12.80 2.89
CA VAL A 257 7.53 -11.50 3.51
C VAL A 257 6.34 -10.81 2.85
N ASP A 258 5.21 -10.85 3.55
CA ASP A 258 3.92 -10.28 3.13
C ASP A 258 3.47 -10.76 1.74
N MET A 259 3.85 -11.99 1.35
CA MET A 259 3.37 -12.58 0.10
C MET A 259 1.90 -12.95 0.26
N THR A 260 1.05 -12.24 -0.46
CA THR A 260 -0.39 -12.45 -0.40
C THR A 260 -0.99 -12.39 -1.80
N LEU A 261 -2.08 -13.12 -1.98
CA LEU A 261 -3.00 -12.96 -3.11
C LEU A 261 -4.34 -12.45 -2.56
N ALA A 262 -4.91 -11.42 -3.17
CA ALA A 262 -6.24 -10.94 -2.85
C ALA A 262 -7.14 -11.00 -4.08
N ILE A 263 -8.36 -11.51 -3.90
CA ILE A 263 -9.42 -11.47 -4.90
C ILE A 263 -10.56 -10.65 -4.29
N GLU A 264 -10.91 -9.55 -4.93
CA GLU A 264 -11.82 -8.54 -4.39
C GLU A 264 -12.84 -8.09 -5.44
N ARG A 265 -14.12 -8.00 -5.05
CA ARG A 265 -15.10 -7.22 -5.81
C ARG A 265 -14.76 -5.75 -5.75
N TYR A 266 -14.65 -5.16 -6.91
CA TYR A 266 -14.15 -3.80 -7.08
C TYR A 266 -15.24 -2.90 -7.66
N PRO A 267 -15.23 -1.58 -7.41
CA PRO A 267 -16.12 -0.65 -8.07
C PRO A 267 -15.81 -0.54 -9.57
N ALA A 268 -16.84 -0.25 -10.37
CA ALA A 268 -16.67 0.00 -11.79
C ALA A 268 -15.84 1.26 -12.10
N ALA A 269 -15.93 2.26 -11.21
CA ALA A 269 -15.17 3.49 -11.31
C ALA A 269 -14.94 4.09 -9.91
N LEU A 270 -13.79 4.74 -9.76
CA LEU A 270 -13.42 5.52 -8.58
C LEU A 270 -12.96 6.90 -9.04
N THR A 271 -13.43 7.94 -8.36
CA THR A 271 -13.18 9.34 -8.73
C THR A 271 -12.69 10.20 -7.58
N ASP A 272 -12.83 9.73 -6.34
CA ASP A 272 -12.45 10.47 -5.15
C ASP A 272 -10.92 10.56 -5.04
N CYS A 273 -10.37 11.75 -5.25
CA CYS A 273 -8.94 12.03 -5.09
C CYS A 273 -8.59 12.56 -3.68
N GLU A 274 -9.57 12.73 -2.79
CA GLU A 274 -9.36 13.16 -1.41
C GLU A 274 -10.10 12.23 -0.45
N LEU A 275 -9.42 11.82 0.62
CA LEU A 275 -10.02 11.08 1.74
C LEU A 275 -9.55 11.70 3.06
N ALA A 276 -10.40 11.63 4.07
CA ALA A 276 -10.10 12.08 5.41
C ALA A 276 -10.63 11.09 6.45
N LEU A 277 -9.97 11.05 7.61
CA LEU A 277 -10.43 10.29 8.76
C LEU A 277 -10.17 11.07 10.06
N ALA A 278 -10.97 10.74 11.07
CA ALA A 278 -10.78 11.19 12.44
C ALA A 278 -10.89 9.98 13.37
N TRP A 279 -10.07 9.97 14.41
CA TRP A 279 -10.04 8.89 15.40
C TRP A 279 -9.67 9.44 16.78
N VAL A 280 -10.18 8.81 17.83
CA VAL A 280 -9.82 9.15 19.22
C VAL A 280 -8.90 8.04 19.74
N ALA A 281 -7.63 8.35 19.89
CA ALA A 281 -6.63 7.41 20.40
C ALA A 281 -6.69 7.34 21.93
N GLU A 282 -6.70 6.12 22.44
CA GLU A 282 -6.48 5.85 23.86
C GLU A 282 -4.98 5.82 24.17
N ALA A 283 -4.64 6.25 25.38
CA ALA A 283 -3.26 6.37 25.83
C ALA A 283 -3.04 5.44 27.05
N PRO A 284 -2.95 4.11 26.86
CA PRO A 284 -2.78 3.18 27.97
C PRO A 284 -1.51 3.51 28.76
N ALA A 285 -1.61 3.50 30.10
CA ALA A 285 -0.48 3.79 30.97
C ALA A 285 0.61 2.70 30.84
N GLY A 286 1.88 3.11 30.91
CA GLY A 286 3.04 2.22 30.85
C GLY A 286 3.44 1.78 29.44
N GLN A 287 2.93 2.42 28.37
CA GLN A 287 3.14 2.00 26.98
C GLN A 287 3.59 3.15 26.07
N LEU A 288 4.35 2.80 25.03
CA LEU A 288 4.59 3.64 23.86
C LEU A 288 3.69 3.15 22.73
N THR A 289 2.79 4.01 22.26
CA THR A 289 1.87 3.66 21.18
C THR A 289 2.17 4.50 19.95
N ALA A 290 2.47 3.84 18.83
CA ALA A 290 2.68 4.48 17.54
C ALA A 290 1.42 4.42 16.69
N TYR A 291 1.03 5.55 16.10
CA TYR A 291 -0.03 5.65 15.10
C TYR A 291 0.55 6.20 13.80
N PHE A 292 0.17 5.66 12.64
CA PHE A 292 0.53 6.25 11.35
C PHE A 292 -0.55 5.98 10.30
N LEU A 293 -0.51 6.76 9.22
CA LEU A 293 -1.41 6.61 8.10
C LEU A 293 -0.73 5.89 6.93
N LYS A 294 -1.50 5.06 6.23
CA LYS A 294 -1.17 4.54 4.91
C LYS A 294 -2.29 4.90 3.94
N ALA A 295 -1.95 5.48 2.80
CA ALA A 295 -2.88 5.73 1.71
C ALA A 295 -2.53 4.83 0.51
N THR A 296 -3.55 4.46 -0.27
CA THR A 296 -3.37 3.70 -1.51
C THR A 296 -4.27 4.28 -2.59
N GLN A 297 -3.70 4.53 -3.76
CA GLN A 297 -4.41 4.92 -4.98
C GLN A 297 -4.85 3.70 -5.80
N VAL A 298 -5.79 3.93 -6.72
CA VAL A 298 -6.32 2.88 -7.60
C VAL A 298 -5.29 2.27 -8.55
N ASP A 299 -4.19 2.99 -8.80
CA ASP A 299 -3.03 2.59 -9.60
C ASP A 299 -1.95 1.88 -8.78
N GLY A 300 -2.17 1.68 -7.47
CA GLY A 300 -1.25 0.98 -6.57
C GLY A 300 -0.23 1.88 -5.89
N GLN A 301 -0.15 3.17 -6.26
CA GLN A 301 0.72 4.13 -5.60
C GLN A 301 0.30 4.34 -4.14
N MET A 302 1.29 4.44 -3.24
CA MET A 302 1.10 4.51 -1.80
C MET A 302 1.81 5.71 -1.18
N ALA A 303 1.32 6.11 -0.01
CA ALA A 303 1.98 7.06 0.87
C ALA A 303 1.87 6.61 2.33
N TRP A 304 2.91 6.90 3.13
CA TRP A 304 3.01 6.54 4.54
C TRP A 304 3.45 7.73 5.37
N SER A 305 2.65 8.14 6.35
CA SER A 305 3.07 9.19 7.28
C SER A 305 4.20 8.69 8.17
N SER A 306 5.05 9.59 8.66
CA SER A 306 5.79 9.27 9.89
C SER A 306 4.80 8.98 11.02
N PRO A 307 5.12 8.09 11.96
CA PRO A 307 4.25 7.84 13.09
C PRO A 307 4.18 9.03 14.05
N ILE A 308 3.01 9.19 14.67
CA ILE A 308 2.85 9.94 15.91
C ILE A 308 2.95 8.96 17.06
N TYR A 309 3.67 9.35 18.10
CA TYR A 309 3.89 8.53 19.28
C TYR A 309 3.16 9.13 20.48
N ILE A 310 2.45 8.29 21.22
CA ILE A 310 1.94 8.61 22.55
C ILE A 310 2.79 7.81 23.55
N ASP A 311 3.62 8.51 24.31
CA ASP A 311 4.57 7.93 25.27
C ASP A 311 4.08 8.13 26.71
N ASN A 312 3.53 7.06 27.28
CA ASN A 312 3.02 6.99 28.65
C ASN A 312 3.79 5.98 29.50
N ARG A 313 5.02 5.63 29.12
CA ARG A 313 5.91 4.72 29.86
C ARG A 313 6.38 5.30 31.20
#